data_AF-A0A423U564-F1
#
_entry.id   AF-A0A423U564-F1
#
_cell.length_a   1.000
_cell.length_b   1.000
_cell.length_c   1.000
_cell.angle_alpha   90.00
_cell.angle_beta   90.00
_cell.angle_gamma   90.00
#
_symmetry.space_group_name_H-M   'P 1'
#
loop_
_entity.id
_entity.type
_entity.pdbx_description
1 polymer ?
#
loop_
_entity_poly.entity_id
_entity_poly.type
_entity_poly.pdbx_seq_one_letter_code
_entity_poly.pdbx_strand_id
1 'polypeptide(L)'
;MPLGDPHLSIDYEGSFTAPYVILDTDYENFSCIYSCVEFNYGYYADFAFIFSRSPKLSDQYLRRCEAAFKEIGVDVSRFTKTVQGSNCPYDTQKSL
;
A
#
# COMPACT_ATOMS: atom_id res chain seq x y z
N MET A 1 8.18 -10.12 1.82
CA MET A 1 7.52 -11.42 1.55
C MET A 1 8.51 -12.49 1.98
N PRO A 2 8.12 -13.55 2.70
CA PRO A 2 9.04 -14.65 3.02
C PRO A 2 9.50 -15.46 1.77
N LEU A 3 9.35 -14.92 0.56
CA LEU A 3 9.30 -15.70 -0.68
C LEU A 3 10.27 -15.30 -1.79
N GLY A 4 11.20 -14.36 -1.62
CA GLY A 4 12.26 -14.15 -2.64
C GLY A 4 11.77 -13.92 -4.08
N ASP A 5 10.51 -13.50 -4.25
CA ASP A 5 9.83 -13.37 -5.53
C ASP A 5 10.25 -12.09 -6.28
N PRO A 6 10.10 -12.04 -7.62
CA PRO A 6 10.39 -10.84 -8.39
C PRO A 6 9.52 -9.66 -7.93
N HIS A 7 10.16 -8.68 -7.29
CA HIS A 7 9.51 -7.49 -6.74
C HIS A 7 10.26 -6.22 -7.12
N LEU A 8 9.61 -5.07 -6.93
CA LEU A 8 10.25 -3.77 -7.03
C LEU A 8 10.92 -3.41 -5.70
N SER A 9 11.83 -2.44 -5.73
CA SER A 9 12.37 -1.80 -4.55
C SER A 9 11.85 -0.36 -4.51
N ILE A 10 11.24 0.03 -3.39
CA ILE A 10 10.89 1.44 -3.13
C ILE A 10 12.00 2.08 -2.31
N ASP A 11 12.47 3.24 -2.75
CA ASP A 11 13.60 3.95 -2.16
C ASP A 11 13.29 5.45 -2.07
N TYR A 12 13.59 6.05 -0.92
CA TYR A 12 13.38 7.47 -0.63
C TYR A 12 14.67 8.05 -0.05
N GLU A 13 15.01 9.28 -0.42
CA GLU A 13 16.21 9.96 0.09
C GLU A 13 16.17 10.07 1.63
N GLY A 14 17.27 9.68 2.27
CA GLY A 14 17.39 9.67 3.74
C GLY A 14 16.64 8.53 4.44
N SER A 15 16.10 7.55 3.70
CA SER A 15 15.41 6.36 4.23
C SER A 15 16.15 5.06 3.86
N PHE A 16 15.67 3.94 4.39
CA PHE A 16 16.07 2.60 3.93
C PHE A 16 15.19 2.15 2.74
N THR A 17 15.76 1.32 1.87
CA THR A 17 15.05 0.69 0.76
C THR A 17 14.22 -0.50 1.23
N ALA A 18 13.00 -0.66 0.71
CA ALA A 18 12.09 -1.74 1.07
C ALA A 18 11.53 -2.48 -0.16
N PRO A 19 11.14 -3.76 -0.03
CA PRO A 19 10.45 -4.48 -1.11
C PRO A 19 9.07 -3.87 -1.35
N TYR A 20 8.66 -3.79 -2.61
CA TYR A 20 7.40 -3.22 -3.04
C TYR A 20 6.69 -4.17 -4.02
N VAL A 21 5.55 -4.69 -3.59
CA VAL A 21 4.77 -5.67 -4.34
C VAL A 21 3.38 -5.08 -4.61
N ILE A 22 2.97 -5.08 -5.87
CA ILE A 22 1.59 -4.77 -6.26
C ILE A 22 0.83 -6.09 -6.29
N LEU A 23 -0.05 -6.32 -5.32
CA LEU A 23 -0.84 -7.55 -5.22
C LEU A 23 -2.00 -7.57 -6.22
N ASP A 24 -2.66 -6.43 -6.41
CA ASP A 24 -3.73 -6.24 -7.40
C ASP A 24 -3.77 -4.77 -7.82
N THR A 25 -4.10 -4.52 -9.08
CA THR A 25 -4.30 -3.18 -9.63
C THR A 25 -5.06 -3.29 -10.94
N ASP A 26 -5.87 -2.28 -11.23
CA ASP A 26 -6.46 -2.08 -12.56
C ASP A 26 -5.86 -0.89 -13.31
N TYR A 27 -4.81 -0.28 -12.73
CA TYR A 27 -4.11 0.93 -13.20
C TYR A 27 -4.94 2.21 -13.25
N GLU A 28 -6.24 2.11 -13.51
CA GLU A 28 -7.16 3.22 -13.75
C GLU A 28 -7.91 3.68 -12.49
N ASN A 29 -8.03 2.85 -11.47
CA ASN A 29 -8.81 3.18 -10.28
C ASN A 29 -8.07 2.94 -8.97
N PHE A 30 -7.41 1.78 -8.82
CA PHE A 30 -6.84 1.38 -7.53
C PHE A 30 -5.56 0.56 -7.66
N SER A 31 -4.82 0.45 -6.55
CA SER A 31 -3.69 -0.48 -6.41
C SER A 31 -3.57 -0.94 -4.96
N CYS A 32 -3.37 -2.24 -4.76
CA CYS A 32 -3.17 -2.86 -3.44
C CYS A 32 -1.69 -3.21 -3.31
N ILE A 33 -1.01 -2.55 -2.39
CA ILE A 33 0.44 -2.59 -2.27
C ILE A 33 0.82 -3.26 -0.96
N TYR A 34 1.83 -4.11 -1.01
CA TYR A 34 2.36 -4.83 0.13
C TYR A 34 3.88 -4.72 0.19
N SER A 35 4.38 -4.52 1.41
CA SER A 35 5.79 -4.61 1.77
C SER A 35 5.91 -5.45 3.02
N CYS A 36 6.92 -6.31 3.09
CA CYS A 36 7.18 -7.11 4.26
C CYS A 36 8.67 -7.38 4.37
N VAL A 37 9.24 -6.97 5.50
CA VAL A 37 10.65 -7.07 5.83
C VAL A 37 10.80 -7.96 7.07
N GLU A 38 11.84 -8.78 7.06
CA GLU A 38 12.22 -9.53 8.25
C GLU A 38 12.83 -8.56 9.28
N PHE A 39 12.40 -8.70 10.52
CA PHE A 39 12.95 -8.03 11.68
C PHE A 39 13.63 -9.07 12.59
N ASN A 40 14.55 -8.62 13.44
CA ASN A 40 15.32 -9.52 14.30
C ASN A 40 14.43 -10.49 15.09
N TYR A 41 15.00 -11.66 15.41
CA TYR A 41 14.35 -12.71 16.23
C TYR A 41 13.16 -13.41 15.55
N GLY A 42 13.16 -13.47 14.21
CA GLY A 42 12.15 -14.23 13.44
C GLY A 42 10.78 -13.55 13.38
N TYR A 43 10.71 -12.26 13.71
CA TYR A 43 9.52 -11.44 13.50
C TYR A 43 9.56 -10.82 12.10
N TYR A 44 8.39 -10.52 11.55
CA TYR A 44 8.28 -9.77 10.30
C TYR A 44 7.48 -8.50 10.56
N ALA A 45 7.89 -7.40 9.93
CA ALA A 45 7.11 -6.18 9.87
C ALA A 45 6.56 -6.03 8.46
N ASP A 46 5.23 -5.96 8.36
CA ASP A 46 4.55 -5.71 7.11
C ASP A 46 3.81 -4.38 7.08
N PHE A 47 3.74 -3.83 5.87
CA PHE A 47 3.11 -2.56 5.56
C PHE A 47 2.24 -2.76 4.33
N ALA A 48 0.98 -2.35 4.42
CA ALA A 48 0.00 -2.53 3.37
C ALA A 48 -0.67 -1.19 3.07
N PHE A 49 -0.88 -0.91 1.78
CA PHE A 49 -1.44 0.36 1.31
C PHE A 49 -2.51 0.12 0.25
N ILE A 50 -3.56 0.94 0.28
CA ILE A 50 -4.59 0.99 -0.75
C ILE A 50 -4.50 2.35 -1.43
N PHE A 51 -4.04 2.36 -2.68
CA PHE A 51 -3.97 3.56 -3.50
C PHE A 51 -5.23 3.69 -4.36
N SER A 52 -5.58 4.94 -4.65
CA SER A 52 -6.74 5.32 -5.47
C SER A 52 -6.33 6.41 -6.46
N ARG A 53 -6.88 6.38 -7.68
CA ARG A 53 -6.72 7.46 -8.66
C ARG A 53 -7.51 8.72 -8.34
N SER A 54 -8.40 8.66 -7.34
CA SER A 54 -9.15 9.83 -6.85
C SER A 54 -9.18 9.90 -5.32
N PRO A 55 -9.50 11.07 -4.71
CA PRO A 55 -9.59 11.21 -3.26
C PRO A 55 -10.62 10.30 -2.57
N LYS A 56 -11.56 9.73 -3.31
CA LYS A 56 -12.53 8.75 -2.82
C LYS A 56 -12.39 7.44 -3.59
N LEU A 57 -12.29 6.33 -2.86
CA LEU A 57 -12.30 5.00 -3.44
C LEU A 57 -13.69 4.39 -3.29
N SER A 58 -14.19 3.70 -4.31
CA SER A 58 -15.47 2.98 -4.24
C SER A 58 -15.31 1.64 -3.50
N ASP A 59 -16.40 1.18 -2.87
CA ASP A 59 -16.38 -0.03 -2.04
C ASP A 59 -16.06 -1.30 -2.84
N GLN A 60 -16.27 -1.32 -4.16
CA GLN A 60 -15.90 -2.47 -4.98
C GLN A 60 -14.37 -2.65 -5.05
N TYR A 61 -13.61 -1.55 -5.19
CA TYR A 61 -12.16 -1.59 -5.28
C TYR A 61 -11.53 -1.79 -3.90
N LEU A 62 -12.14 -1.21 -2.86
CA LEU A 62 -11.75 -1.49 -1.47
C LEU A 62 -11.84 -3.00 -1.16
N ARG A 63 -12.95 -3.64 -1.54
CA ARG A 63 -13.14 -5.09 -1.33
C ARG A 63 -12.16 -5.94 -2.13
N ARG A 64 -11.74 -5.52 -3.33
CA ARG A 64 -10.67 -6.21 -4.08
C ARG A 64 -9.36 -6.21 -3.31
N CYS A 65 -8.95 -5.06 -2.77
CA CYS A 65 -7.76 -5.00 -1.93
C CYS A 65 -7.88 -5.81 -0.64
N GLU A 66 -9.01 -5.71 0.06
CA GLU A 66 -9.21 -6.52 1.26
C GLU A 66 -9.12 -8.02 0.97
N ALA A 67 -9.64 -8.48 -0.17
CA ALA A 67 -9.51 -9.87 -0.59
C ALA A 67 -8.05 -10.26 -0.85
N ALA A 68 -7.31 -9.44 -1.63
CA ALA A 68 -5.90 -9.69 -1.94
C ALA A 68 -5.01 -9.73 -0.68
N PHE A 69 -5.27 -8.86 0.31
CA PHE A 69 -4.55 -8.86 1.58
C PHE A 69 -4.91 -10.07 2.46
N LYS A 70 -6.20 -10.44 2.54
CA LYS A 70 -6.63 -11.63 3.28
C LYS A 70 -6.03 -12.91 2.73
N GLU A 71 -5.87 -13.01 1.40
CA GLU A 71 -5.27 -14.16 0.73
C GLU A 71 -3.83 -14.45 1.21
N ILE A 72 -3.07 -13.40 1.52
CA ILE A 72 -1.71 -13.51 2.05
C ILE A 72 -1.63 -13.42 3.59
N GLY A 73 -2.77 -13.51 4.28
CA GLY A 73 -2.84 -13.53 5.75
C GLY A 73 -2.70 -12.15 6.43
N VAL A 74 -2.78 -11.05 5.68
CA VAL A 74 -2.79 -9.71 6.27
C VAL A 74 -4.15 -9.41 6.90
N ASP A 75 -4.13 -9.02 8.18
CA ASP A 75 -5.32 -8.58 8.89
C ASP A 75 -5.77 -7.19 8.42
N VAL A 76 -6.85 -7.15 7.64
CA VAL A 76 -7.42 -5.91 7.08
C VAL A 76 -8.04 -4.99 8.14
N SER A 77 -8.27 -5.46 9.37
CA SER A 77 -8.76 -4.59 10.44
C SER A 77 -7.72 -3.54 10.88
N ARG A 78 -6.44 -3.76 10.53
CA ARG A 78 -5.32 -2.84 10.80
C ARG A 78 -5.33 -1.59 9.92
N PHE A 79 -6.12 -1.57 8.83
CA PHE A 79 -6.17 -0.41 7.94
C PHE A 79 -6.80 0.81 8.62
N THR A 80 -6.12 1.95 8.50
CA THR A 80 -6.64 3.25 8.93
C THR A 80 -6.79 4.16 7.70
N LYS A 81 -7.93 4.85 7.60
CA LYS A 81 -8.22 5.72 6.45
C LYS A 81 -7.40 7.01 6.52
N THR A 82 -6.62 7.28 5.47
CA THR A 82 -5.92 8.56 5.30
C THR A 82 -6.91 9.68 4.96
N VAL A 83 -6.71 10.87 5.55
CA VAL A 83 -7.51 12.06 5.22
C VAL A 83 -7.24 12.47 3.77
N GLN A 84 -8.31 12.60 3.00
CA GLN A 84 -8.31 13.02 1.60
C GLN A 84 -9.57 13.88 1.35
N GLY A 85 -9.55 14.69 0.29
CA GLY A 85 -10.71 15.44 -0.18
C GLY A 85 -10.50 16.95 -0.17
N SER A 86 -11.60 17.69 -0.05
CA SER A 86 -11.64 19.16 -0.24
C SER A 86 -10.76 19.95 0.73
N ASN A 87 -10.40 19.35 1.88
CA ASN A 87 -9.61 20.03 2.91
C ASN A 87 -8.10 19.91 2.68
N CYS A 88 -7.67 19.20 1.64
CA CYS A 88 -6.27 19.05 1.29
C CYS A 88 -5.82 20.15 0.31
N PRO A 89 -4.69 20.84 0.57
CA PRO A 89 -4.16 21.88 -0.31
C PRO A 89 -3.40 21.29 -1.51
N TYR A 90 -4.07 20.46 -2.32
CA TYR A 90 -3.41 19.69 -3.38
C TYR A 90 -2.67 20.55 -4.41
N ASP A 91 -3.21 21.72 -4.76
CA ASP A 91 -2.57 22.59 -5.74
C ASP A 91 -1.28 23.23 -5.21
N THR A 92 -1.22 23.53 -3.91
CA THR A 92 0.02 23.95 -3.25
C THR A 92 1.03 22.80 -3.17
N GLN A 93 0.58 21.58 -2.88
CA GLN A 93 1.46 20.42 -2.73
C GLN A 93 2.15 20.02 -4.04
N LYS A 94 1.52 20.22 -5.19
CA LYS A 94 2.11 19.93 -6.52
C LYS A 94 3.30 20.82 -6.86
N SER A 95 3.45 21.96 -6.18
CA SER A 95 4.52 22.95 -6.44
C SER A 95 5.70 22.88 -5.47
N LEU A 96 5.71 21.88 -4.58
CA LEU A 96 6.86 21.55 -3.73
C LEU A 96 7.91 20.77 -4.54
#